data_AF-A0A7M2QST1-F1
#
_entry.id   AF-A0A7M2QST1-F1
#
_cell.length_a   1.000
_cell.length_b   1.000
_cell.length_c   1.000
_cell.angle_alpha   90.00
_cell.angle_beta   90.00
_cell.angle_gamma   90.00
#
_symmetry.space_group_name_H-M   'P 1'
#
loop_
_entity.id
_entity.type
_entity.pdbx_description
1 polymer ?
#
loop_
_entity_poly.entity_id
_entity_poly.type
_entity_poly.pdbx_seq_one_letter_code
_entity_poly.pdbx_strand_id
1 'polypeptide(L)' 'MSDSILKKLESTREMMIRSGIEHGFSNIETIRLSKKLDHLLNIYQLQNVDKMNDYNFTMENVKH' A
#
# COMPACT_ATOMS: atom_id res chain seq x y z
N MET A 1 -9.81 -8.05 -11.17
CA MET A 1 -9.52 -6.60 -11.10
C MET A 1 -8.57 -6.28 -9.94
N SER A 2 -8.82 -6.78 -8.72
CA SER A 2 -7.98 -6.63 -7.53
C SER A 2 -6.50 -7.00 -7.73
N ASP A 3 -6.22 -8.10 -8.42
CA ASP A 3 -4.85 -8.62 -8.60
C ASP A 3 -3.96 -7.64 -9.36
N SER A 4 -4.56 -6.79 -10.21
CA SER A 4 -3.82 -5.78 -10.96
C SER A 4 -3.39 -4.60 -10.10
N ILE A 5 -4.17 -4.23 -9.08
CA ILE A 5 -3.82 -3.15 -8.14
C ILE A 5 -2.79 -3.65 -7.14
N LEU A 6 -2.99 -4.85 -6.58
CA LEU A 6 -2.03 -5.44 -5.65
C LEU A 6 -0.65 -5.60 -6.30
N LYS A 7 -0.58 -6.09 -7.54
CA LYS A 7 0.68 -6.21 -8.28
C LYS A 7 1.36 -4.85 -8.53
N LYS A 8 0.59 -3.81 -8.84
CA LYS A 8 1.12 -2.44 -9.03
C LYS A 8 1.62 -1.84 -7.71
N LEU A 9 0.93 -2.12 -6.62
CA LEU A 9 1.31 -1.70 -5.28
C LEU A 9 2.64 -2.33 -4.88
N GLU A 10 2.76 -3.65 -4.97
CA GLU A 10 3.99 -4.37 -4.60
C GLU A 10 5.19 -3.98 -5.46
N SER A 11 5.01 -3.86 -6.77
CA SER A 11 6.10 -3.40 -7.65
C SER A 11 6.52 -1.95 -7.34
N THR A 12 5.57 -1.05 -7.01
CA THR A 12 5.89 0.32 -6.62
C THR A 12 6.60 0.37 -5.26
N ARG A 13 6.19 -0.49 -4.31
CA ARG A 13 6.86 -0.66 -3.02
C ARG A 13 8.31 -1.09 -3.20
N GLU A 14 8.57 -2.11 -4.02
CA GLU A 14 9.92 -2.59 -4.29
C GLU A 14 10.81 -1.48 -4.89
N MET A 15 10.30 -0.76 -5.89
CA MET A 15 11.04 0.35 -6.50
C MET A 15 11.33 1.47 -5.49
N MET A 16 10.37 1.84 -4.64
CA MET A 16 10.56 2.85 -3.60
C MET A 16 11.66 2.45 -2.62
N ILE A 17 11.67 1.18 -2.17
CA ILE A 17 12.68 0.66 -1.25
C ILE A 17 14.06 0.69 -1.90
N ARG A 18 14.19 0.19 -3.15
CA ARG A 18 15.45 0.23 -3.90
C ARG A 18 15.96 1.67 -4.03
N SER A 19 15.09 2.60 -4.46
CA SER A 19 15.44 4.02 -4.57
C SER A 19 15.84 4.63 -3.22
N GLY A 20 15.17 4.27 -2.12
CA GLY A 20 15.51 4.74 -0.78
C GLY A 20 16.86 4.23 -0.28
N ILE A 21 17.23 3.00 -0.63
CA ILE A 21 18.55 2.42 -0.32
C ILE A 21 19.65 3.08 -1.18
N GLU A 22 19.41 3.25 -2.48
CA GLU A 22 20.41 3.75 -3.44
C GLU A 22 20.63 5.27 -3.34
N HIS A 23 19.55 6.04 -3.15
CA HIS A 23 19.59 7.50 -3.26
C HIS A 23 19.11 8.25 -2.01
N GLY A 24 18.59 7.53 -1.01
CA GLY A 24 17.98 8.10 0.19
C GLY A 24 16.49 8.46 0.03
N PHE A 25 15.80 8.61 1.16
CA PHE A 25 14.36 8.92 1.20
C PHE A 25 14.01 10.36 0.87
N SER A 26 14.97 11.29 0.98
CA SER A 26 14.82 12.68 0.57
C SER A 26 15.05 12.88 -0.93
N ASN A 27 15.46 11.84 -1.67
CA ASN A 27 15.61 11.91 -3.12
C ASN A 27 14.26 12.11 -3.81
N ILE A 28 14.24 12.92 -4.87
CA ILE A 28 13.05 13.27 -5.64
C ILE A 28 12.35 12.01 -6.18
N GLU A 29 13.08 11.02 -6.67
CA GLU A 29 12.51 9.76 -7.16
C GLU A 29 11.89 8.94 -6.04
N THR A 30 12.55 8.84 -4.89
CA THR A 30 12.00 8.14 -3.72
C THR A 30 10.71 8.81 -3.23
N ILE A 31 10.66 10.15 -3.21
CA ILE A 31 9.46 10.93 -2.86
C ILE A 31 8.34 10.71 -3.90
N ARG A 32 8.68 10.65 -5.19
CA ARG A 32 7.70 10.39 -6.25
C ARG A 32 7.10 8.98 -6.13
N LEU A 33 7.95 7.99 -5.84
CA LEU A 33 7.55 6.61 -5.63
C LEU A 33 6.69 6.46 -4.37
N SER A 34 7.02 7.16 -3.27
CA SER A 34 6.21 7.12 -2.04
C SER A 34 4.81 7.70 -2.24
N LYS A 35 4.68 8.83 -2.95
CA LYS A 35 3.36 9.41 -3.31
C LYS A 35 2.53 8.47 -4.18
N LYS A 36 3.17 7.78 -5.13
CA LYS A 36 2.50 6.80 -5.98
C LYS A 36 2.05 5.57 -5.18
N LEU A 37 2.89 5.09 -4.26
CA LEU A 37 2.55 3.97 -3.38
C LEU A 37 1.36 4.32 -2.48
N ASP A 38 1.35 5.52 -1.90
CA ASP A 38 0.25 6.04 -1.09
C ASP A 38 -1.07 6.08 -1.88
N HIS A 39 -1.06 6.59 -3.10
CA HIS A 39 -2.24 6.60 -3.96
C HIS A 39 -2.75 5.18 -4.26
N LEU A 40 -1.85 4.22 -4.51
CA LEU A 40 -2.21 2.82 -4.75
C LEU A 40 -2.79 2.15 -3.49
N LEU A 41 -2.25 2.46 -2.31
CA LEU A 41 -2.80 2.00 -1.03
C LEU A 41 -4.22 2.52 -0.82
N ASN A 42 -4.48 3.80 -1.09
CA ASN A 42 -5.82 4.38 -0.99
C ASN A 42 -6.81 3.71 -1.93
N ILE A 43 -6.44 3.47 -3.19
CA ILE A 43 -7.29 2.74 -4.15
C ILE A 43 -7.52 1.31 -3.68
N TYR A 44 -6.47 0.60 -3.25
CA TYR A 44 -6.59 -0.76 -2.77
C TYR A 44 -7.51 -0.84 -1.55
N GLN A 45 -7.38 0.10 -0.61
CA GLN A 45 -8.24 0.18 0.55
C GLN A 45 -9.69 0.40 0.14
N LEU A 46 -9.99 1.40 -0.71
CA LEU A 46 -11.35 1.66 -1.21
C LEU A 46 -11.96 0.42 -1.90
N GLN A 47 -11.19 -0.32 -2.69
CA GLN A 47 -11.65 -1.56 -3.34
C GLN A 47 -11.90 -2.71 -2.35
N ASN A 48 -11.30 -2.65 -1.16
CA ASN A 48 -11.45 -3.66 -0.13
C ASN A 48 -12.31 -3.19 1.06
N VAL A 49 -12.79 -1.93 1.09
CA VAL A 49 -13.73 -1.44 2.12
C VAL A 49 -15.03 -2.24 2.09
N ASP A 50 -15.50 -2.67 0.91
CA ASP A 50 -16.64 -3.60 0.77
C ASP A 50 -16.39 -4.97 1.42
N LYS A 51 -15.13 -5.31 1.74
CA LYS A 51 -14.73 -6.55 2.44
C LYS A 51 -14.24 -6.31 3.87
N MET A 52 -13.99 -5.07 4.30
CA MET A 52 -13.49 -4.74 5.64
C MET A 52 -14.59 -4.72 6.72
N ASN A 53 -15.88 -4.77 6.35
CA ASN A 53 -16.93 -4.99 7.35
C ASN A 53 -16.78 -6.37 8.04
N ASP A 54 -16.16 -7.34 7.37
CA ASP A 54 -15.91 -8.67 7.95
C ASP A 54 -14.67 -8.72 8.86
N TYR A 55 -13.63 -7.90 8.60
CA TYR A 55 -12.39 -7.94 9.39
C TYR A 55 -12.47 -7.13 10.70
N ASN A 56 -13.27 -6.06 10.75
CA ASN A 56 -13.48 -5.31 11.99
C ASN A 56 -14.23 -6.14 13.06
N PHE A 57 -15.13 -7.06 12.66
CA PHE A 57 -15.78 -7.99 13.59
C PHE A 57 -14.79 -9.00 14.21
N THR A 58 -13.69 -9.32 13.52
CA THR A 58 -12.71 -10.31 14.02
C THR A 58 -11.70 -9.72 15.01
N MET A 59 -11.29 -8.46 14.88
CA MET A 59 -10.32 -7.85 15.81
C MET A 59 -10.92 -7.37 17.13
N GLU A 60 -12.23 -7.10 17.20
CA GLU A 60 -12.90 -6.79 18.48
C GLU A 60 -13.11 -8.04 19.35
N ASN A 61 -13.28 -9.22 18.74
CA ASN A 61 -13.49 -10.49 19.46
C ASN A 61 -12.22 -11.16 19.99
N VAL A 62 -11.03 -10.60 19.73
CA VAL A 62 -9.74 -11.13 20.22
C VAL A 62 -9.27 -10.42 21.51
N LYS A 63 -10.06 -9.47 22.02
CA LYS A 63 -9.79 -8.74 23.28
C LYS A 63 -10.60 -9.25 24.49
N HIS A 64 -10.77 -10.56 24.62
CA HIS A 64 -11.31 -11.17 25.85
C HIS A 64 -10.45 -12.32 26.36
#